data_AF-A0A151NEZ9-F1
#
_entry.id   AF-A0A151NEZ9-F1
#
_cell.length_a   1.000
_cell.length_b   1.000
_cell.length_c   1.000
_cell.angle_alpha   90.00
_cell.angle_beta   90.00
_cell.angle_gamma   90.00
#
_symmetry.space_group_name_H-M   'P 1'
#
loop_
_entity.id
_entity.type
_entity.pdbx_description
1 polymer ?
#
loop_
_entity_poly.entity_id
_entity_poly.type
_entity_poly.pdbx_seq_one_letter_code
_entity_poly.pdbx_strand_id
1 'polypeptide(L)'
;MEDPNLAPYANMQPAAMGPAEVLGQNLQVPTQILDSQQQMMDRQQDWLWHSLASFKVPKMTKDDDPEAYIKAFEQHALMMGLEQDYWASQLGALVIGKAQAVYQALSREDAWDYELEKQAILYRLEINPEHYRRLFRAKKGPDERRPRVLLQLLRDLLDK
;
A
#
# COMPACT_ATOMS: atom_id res chain seq x y z
N MET A 1 -58.83 59.82 -28.93
CA MET A 1 -57.41 59.73 -28.55
C MET A 1 -57.21 58.37 -27.94
N GLU A 2 -56.57 57.49 -28.71
CA GLU A 2 -55.99 56.27 -28.17
C GLU A 2 -54.73 56.63 -27.37
N ASP A 3 -54.48 55.94 -26.28
CA ASP A 3 -53.16 55.36 -26.06
C ASP A 3 -53.28 54.06 -25.22
N PRO A 4 -52.87 52.90 -25.78
CA PRO A 4 -52.91 51.60 -25.14
C PRO A 4 -51.56 51.29 -24.48
N ASN A 5 -51.56 50.73 -23.27
CA ASN A 5 -50.40 49.95 -22.84
C ASN A 5 -50.80 48.85 -21.86
N LEU A 6 -51.06 47.67 -22.43
CA LEU A 6 -50.98 46.39 -21.74
C LEU A 6 -49.51 46.14 -21.38
N ALA A 7 -49.19 46.13 -20.09
CA ALA A 7 -48.10 45.33 -19.57
C ALA A 7 -48.61 44.53 -18.36
N PRO A 8 -48.94 43.24 -18.53
CA PRO A 8 -49.15 42.37 -17.39
C PRO A 8 -47.76 42.08 -16.82
N TYR A 9 -47.38 42.78 -15.75
CA TYR A 9 -46.27 42.31 -14.92
C TYR A 9 -46.75 41.02 -14.26
N ALA A 10 -46.54 39.94 -15.00
CA ALA A 10 -46.69 38.58 -14.55
C ALA A 10 -45.94 38.46 -13.23
N ASN A 11 -46.70 38.09 -12.20
CA ASN A 11 -46.18 37.46 -11.00
C ASN A 11 -45.24 36.32 -11.43
N MET A 12 -43.94 36.58 -11.51
CA MET A 12 -42.95 35.53 -11.37
C MET A 12 -42.83 35.28 -9.88
N GLN A 13 -43.82 34.56 -9.34
CA GLN A 13 -43.60 33.82 -8.10
C GLN A 13 -42.44 32.86 -8.41
N PRO A 14 -41.35 32.85 -7.62
CA PRO A 14 -40.41 31.75 -7.72
C PRO A 14 -41.23 30.49 -7.48
N ALA A 15 -41.13 29.50 -8.37
CA ALA A 15 -41.82 28.23 -8.22
C ALA A 15 -41.53 27.73 -6.79
N ALA A 16 -42.52 27.86 -5.91
CA ALA A 16 -42.39 27.44 -4.53
C ALA A 16 -42.27 25.92 -4.61
N MET A 17 -41.06 25.40 -4.42
CA MET A 17 -40.81 23.96 -4.35
C MET A 17 -41.89 23.35 -3.47
N GLY A 18 -42.64 22.40 -4.01
CA GLY A 18 -43.73 21.80 -3.28
C GLY A 18 -43.19 21.16 -2.00
N PRO A 19 -44.01 21.05 -0.94
CA PRO A 19 -43.59 20.36 0.29
C PRO A 19 -43.05 18.94 0.01
N ALA A 20 -43.50 18.30 -1.08
CA ALA A 20 -42.96 17.03 -1.56
C ALA A 20 -41.52 17.12 -2.11
N GLU A 21 -41.14 18.17 -2.85
CA GLU A 21 -39.76 18.36 -3.33
C GLU A 21 -38.78 18.65 -2.19
N VAL A 22 -39.19 19.46 -1.21
CA VAL A 22 -38.35 19.81 -0.06
C VAL A 22 -38.11 18.58 0.83
N LEU A 23 -39.12 17.71 0.98
CA LEU A 23 -38.97 16.43 1.68
C LEU A 23 -38.08 15.45 0.90
N GLY A 24 -38.18 15.40 -0.42
CA GLY A 24 -37.29 14.60 -1.28
C GLY A 24 -35.82 15.01 -1.15
N GLN A 25 -35.54 16.32 -1.13
CA GLN A 25 -34.18 16.86 -0.98
C GLN A 25 -33.59 16.61 0.42
N ASN A 26 -34.40 16.74 1.47
CA ASN A 26 -33.95 16.48 2.85
C ASN A 26 -33.60 15.01 3.11
N LEU A 27 -34.25 14.07 2.40
CA LEU A 27 -33.94 12.65 2.51
C LEU A 27 -32.72 12.24 1.67
N GLN A 28 -32.34 13.03 0.67
CA GLN A 28 -31.28 12.66 -0.27
C GLN A 28 -29.89 12.55 0.38
N VAL A 29 -29.56 13.41 1.34
CA VAL A 29 -28.26 13.39 2.02
C VAL A 29 -28.13 12.17 2.97
N PRO A 30 -29.11 11.85 3.83
CA PRO A 30 -29.12 10.62 4.61
C PRO A 30 -28.99 9.35 3.76
N THR A 31 -29.67 9.27 2.62
CA THR A 31 -29.59 8.09 1.73
C THR A 31 -28.18 7.93 1.17
N GLN A 32 -27.56 9.00 0.68
CA GLN A 32 -26.18 8.94 0.18
C GLN A 32 -25.17 8.52 1.24
N ILE A 33 -25.34 8.98 2.49
CA ILE A 33 -24.47 8.59 3.62
C ILE A 33 -24.64 7.10 3.92
N LEU A 34 -25.88 6.61 3.93
CA LEU A 34 -26.17 5.20 4.17
C LEU A 34 -25.62 4.32 3.05
N ASP A 35 -25.82 4.70 1.79
CA ASP A 35 -25.29 3.99 0.62
C ASP A 35 -23.75 3.95 0.64
N SER A 36 -23.12 5.06 1.00
CA SER A 36 -21.65 5.14 1.14
C SER A 36 -21.13 4.24 2.26
N GLN A 37 -21.83 4.20 3.41
CA GLN A 37 -21.48 3.29 4.50
C GLN A 37 -21.67 1.82 4.11
N GLN A 38 -22.78 1.48 3.46
CA GLN A 38 -23.05 0.13 3.01
C GLN A 38 -22.01 -0.33 2.00
N GLN A 39 -21.67 0.53 1.03
CA GLN A 39 -20.63 0.23 0.05
C GLN A 39 -19.25 0.05 0.69
N MET A 40 -18.90 0.85 1.71
CA MET A 40 -17.66 0.62 2.48
C MET A 40 -17.69 -0.72 3.20
N MET A 41 -18.83 -1.11 3.77
CA MET A 41 -18.98 -2.36 4.50
C MET A 41 -18.91 -3.58 3.58
N ASP A 42 -19.56 -3.51 2.42
CA ASP A 42 -19.53 -4.56 1.39
C ASP A 42 -18.11 -4.75 0.86
N ARG A 43 -17.40 -3.65 0.57
CA ARG A 43 -15.98 -3.69 0.19
C ARG A 43 -15.11 -4.30 1.29
N GLN A 44 -15.39 -4.02 2.57
CA GLN A 44 -14.65 -4.64 3.67
C GLN A 44 -14.94 -6.13 3.83
N GLN A 45 -16.19 -6.55 3.62
CA GLN A 45 -16.54 -7.96 3.67
C GLN A 45 -15.96 -8.74 2.49
N ASP A 46 -16.07 -8.19 1.28
CA ASP A 46 -15.45 -8.72 0.07
C ASP A 46 -13.93 -8.88 0.26
N TRP A 47 -13.29 -7.85 0.81
CA TRP A 47 -11.88 -7.89 1.22
C TRP A 47 -11.57 -9.02 2.21
N LEU A 48 -12.40 -9.22 3.24
CA LEU A 48 -12.24 -10.33 4.19
C LEU A 48 -12.48 -11.69 3.53
N TRP A 49 -13.46 -11.82 2.65
CA TRP A 49 -13.80 -13.07 1.97
C TRP A 49 -12.70 -13.53 1.03
N HIS A 50 -12.14 -12.62 0.24
CA HIS A 50 -11.01 -12.92 -0.64
C HIS A 50 -9.69 -13.11 0.12
N SER A 51 -9.53 -12.47 1.28
CA SER A 51 -8.44 -12.77 2.22
C SER A 51 -8.57 -14.15 2.90
N LEU A 52 -9.79 -14.66 3.07
CA LEU A 52 -10.04 -15.95 3.73
C LEU A 52 -10.25 -17.12 2.74
N ALA A 53 -10.49 -16.83 1.46
CA ALA A 53 -10.51 -17.84 0.40
C ALA A 53 -9.19 -18.60 0.45
N SER A 54 -9.29 -19.92 0.70
CA SER A 54 -8.21 -20.76 1.23
C SER A 54 -6.97 -20.77 0.32
N PHE A 55 -6.08 -19.81 0.52
CA PHE A 55 -4.74 -19.75 -0.07
C PHE A 55 -3.87 -20.74 0.69
N LYS A 56 -3.66 -21.93 0.12
CA LYS A 56 -3.00 -23.05 0.81
C LYS A 56 -1.47 -22.97 0.73
N VAL A 57 -0.92 -21.83 1.11
CA VAL A 57 0.52 -21.68 1.32
C VAL A 57 0.83 -21.92 2.80
N PRO A 58 1.84 -22.75 3.15
CA PRO A 58 2.25 -22.94 4.53
C PRO A 58 2.68 -21.62 5.15
N LYS A 59 2.33 -21.39 6.42
CA LYS A 59 2.81 -20.22 7.16
C LYS A 59 4.34 -20.22 7.25
N MET A 60 4.94 -19.03 7.14
CA MET A 60 6.39 -18.86 7.28
C MET A 60 6.86 -19.32 8.66
N THR A 61 8.00 -19.99 8.70
CA THR A 61 8.70 -20.42 9.91
C THR A 61 9.90 -19.52 10.20
N LYS A 62 10.52 -19.69 11.37
CA LYS A 62 11.69 -18.88 11.76
C LYS A 62 12.96 -19.26 10.99
N ASP A 63 12.97 -20.46 10.41
CA ASP A 63 14.11 -21.03 9.69
C ASP A 63 14.02 -20.78 8.18
N ASP A 64 12.89 -20.27 7.70
CA ASP A 64 12.70 -19.93 6.29
C ASP A 64 13.47 -18.68 5.91
N ASP A 65 14.07 -18.71 4.72
CA ASP A 65 14.61 -17.52 4.09
C ASP A 65 13.45 -16.60 3.63
N PRO A 66 13.37 -15.34 4.12
CA PRO A 66 12.23 -14.48 3.82
C PRO A 66 12.08 -14.14 2.34
N GLU A 67 13.19 -13.99 1.61
CA GLU A 67 13.17 -13.64 0.19
C GLU A 67 12.69 -14.82 -0.67
N ALA A 68 13.20 -16.03 -0.39
CA ALA A 68 12.74 -17.25 -1.02
C ALA A 68 11.26 -17.54 -0.71
N TYR A 69 10.82 -17.29 0.53
CA TYR A 69 9.43 -17.47 0.94
C TYR A 69 8.50 -16.53 0.17
N ILE A 70 8.81 -15.23 0.12
CA ILE A 70 8.03 -14.24 -0.62
C ILE A 70 7.94 -14.63 -2.10
N LYS A 71 9.06 -15.06 -2.71
CA LYS A 71 9.07 -15.50 -4.11
C LYS A 71 8.20 -16.75 -4.34
N ALA A 72 8.22 -17.72 -3.43
CA ALA A 72 7.37 -18.90 -3.52
C ALA A 72 5.88 -18.54 -3.38
N PHE A 73 5.57 -17.60 -2.49
CA PHE A 73 4.24 -17.02 -2.35
C PHE A 73 3.76 -16.36 -3.65
N GLU A 74 4.57 -15.49 -4.29
CA GLU A 74 4.24 -14.82 -5.55
C GLU A 74 3.94 -15.84 -6.66
N GLN A 75 4.78 -16.87 -6.78
CA GLN A 75 4.57 -17.94 -7.76
C GLN A 75 3.25 -18.69 -7.52
N HIS A 76 2.92 -18.96 -6.27
CA HIS A 76 1.65 -19.59 -5.92
C HIS A 76 0.46 -18.68 -6.22
N ALA A 77 0.58 -17.38 -5.94
CA ALA A 77 -0.46 -16.39 -6.16
C ALA A 77 -0.79 -16.25 -7.66
N LEU A 78 0.24 -16.19 -8.49
CA LEU A 78 0.11 -16.21 -9.95
C LEU A 78 -0.55 -17.49 -10.45
N MET A 79 -0.13 -18.65 -9.94
CA MET A 79 -0.70 -19.95 -10.34
C MET A 79 -2.20 -20.05 -9.99
N MET A 80 -2.60 -19.47 -8.86
CA MET A 80 -4.00 -19.46 -8.40
C MET A 80 -4.83 -18.35 -9.03
N GLY A 81 -4.24 -17.46 -9.83
CA GLY A 81 -4.93 -16.32 -10.44
C GLY A 81 -5.42 -15.30 -9.40
N LEU A 82 -4.74 -15.20 -8.25
CA LEU A 82 -5.11 -14.24 -7.21
C LEU A 82 -4.78 -12.81 -7.70
N GLU A 83 -5.74 -11.91 -7.62
CA GLU A 83 -5.50 -10.49 -7.93
C GLU A 83 -4.52 -9.87 -6.93
N GLN A 84 -3.63 -9.02 -7.44
CA GLN A 84 -2.51 -8.47 -6.68
C GLN A 84 -2.94 -7.66 -5.46
N ASP A 85 -4.13 -7.04 -5.51
CA ASP A 85 -4.73 -6.26 -4.42
C ASP A 85 -4.97 -7.11 -3.14
N TYR A 86 -5.03 -8.43 -3.28
CA TYR A 86 -5.15 -9.35 -2.14
C TYR A 86 -3.81 -9.94 -1.69
N TRP A 87 -2.72 -9.74 -2.43
CA TRP A 87 -1.45 -10.39 -2.10
C TRP A 87 -0.88 -9.88 -0.78
N ALA A 88 -1.01 -8.58 -0.51
CA ALA A 88 -0.57 -7.95 0.71
C ALA A 88 -1.21 -8.61 1.96
N SER A 89 -2.55 -8.68 1.99
CA SER A 89 -3.28 -9.28 3.12
C SER A 89 -2.97 -10.76 3.33
N GLN A 90 -2.83 -11.51 2.24
CA GLN A 90 -2.46 -12.92 2.28
C GLN A 90 -1.04 -13.11 2.83
N LEU A 91 -0.08 -12.34 2.31
CA LEU A 91 1.30 -12.40 2.77
C LEU A 91 1.40 -12.01 4.25
N GLY A 92 0.76 -10.91 4.66
CA GLY A 92 0.71 -10.43 6.05
C GLY A 92 0.19 -11.46 7.05
N ALA A 93 -0.77 -12.31 6.66
CA ALA A 93 -1.29 -13.40 7.49
C ALA A 93 -0.32 -14.59 7.63
N LEU A 94 0.52 -14.78 6.61
CA LEU A 94 1.43 -15.91 6.44
C LEU A 94 2.84 -15.65 6.98
N VAL A 95 3.31 -14.40 6.96
CA VAL A 95 4.60 -14.04 7.54
C VAL A 95 4.56 -14.03 9.07
N ILE A 96 5.72 -14.15 9.71
CA ILE A 96 5.85 -14.16 11.17
C ILE A 96 6.91 -13.18 11.67
N GLY A 97 6.89 -12.92 12.98
CA GLY A 97 7.94 -12.20 13.67
C GLY A 97 8.11 -10.76 13.17
N LYS A 98 9.32 -10.39 12.77
CA LYS A 98 9.63 -9.04 12.31
C LYS A 98 8.83 -8.64 11.07
N ALA A 99 8.68 -9.54 10.10
CA ALA A 99 7.90 -9.28 8.88
C ALA A 99 6.43 -8.99 9.21
N GLN A 100 5.86 -9.79 10.11
CA GLN A 100 4.48 -9.61 10.57
C GLN A 100 4.29 -8.29 11.32
N ALA A 101 5.27 -7.90 12.15
CA ALA A 101 5.26 -6.62 12.85
C ALA A 101 5.33 -5.42 11.90
N VAL A 102 5.99 -5.56 10.74
CA VAL A 102 5.97 -4.53 9.70
C VAL A 102 4.58 -4.41 9.11
N TYR A 103 3.99 -5.52 8.67
CA TYR A 103 2.64 -5.53 8.11
C TYR A 103 1.63 -4.88 9.06
N GLN A 104 1.68 -5.22 10.35
CA GLN A 104 0.80 -4.66 11.38
C GLN A 104 1.01 -3.15 11.62
N ALA A 105 2.17 -2.61 11.23
CA ALA A 105 2.49 -1.19 11.36
C ALA A 105 2.18 -0.38 10.09
N LEU A 106 1.84 -1.03 8.98
CA LEU A 106 1.40 -0.34 7.76
C LEU A 106 0.04 0.33 7.97
N SER A 107 -0.16 1.47 7.32
CA SER A 107 -1.49 2.08 7.26
C SER A 107 -2.46 1.17 6.50
N ARG A 108 -3.77 1.39 6.67
CA ARG A 108 -4.77 0.57 5.95
C ARG A 108 -4.63 0.75 4.44
N GLU A 109 -4.28 1.95 4.00
CA GLU A 109 -4.07 2.30 2.60
C GLU A 109 -2.81 1.62 2.05
N ASP A 110 -1.71 1.61 2.81
CA ASP A 110 -0.45 0.95 2.38
C ASP A 110 -0.57 -0.58 2.40
N ALA A 111 -1.42 -1.14 3.28
CA ALA A 111 -1.67 -2.59 3.37
C ALA A 111 -2.46 -3.17 2.17
N TRP A 112 -2.86 -2.32 1.22
CA TRP A 112 -3.44 -2.75 -0.06
C TRP A 112 -2.39 -2.84 -1.18
N ASP A 113 -1.23 -2.19 -1.00
CA ASP A 113 -0.16 -2.20 -1.98
C ASP A 113 0.88 -3.27 -1.61
N TYR A 114 0.83 -4.38 -2.35
CA TYR A 114 1.75 -5.49 -2.19
C TYR A 114 3.22 -5.09 -2.35
N GLU A 115 3.55 -4.21 -3.29
CA GLU A 115 4.93 -3.83 -3.54
C GLU A 115 5.48 -2.97 -2.39
N LEU A 116 4.65 -2.08 -1.84
CA LEU A 116 5.00 -1.31 -0.64
C LEU A 116 5.22 -2.24 0.57
N GLU A 117 4.32 -3.19 0.81
CA GLU A 117 4.48 -4.16 1.90
C GLU A 117 5.77 -4.98 1.74
N LYS A 118 5.97 -5.58 0.56
CA LYS A 118 7.15 -6.39 0.25
C LYS A 118 8.45 -5.60 0.49
N GLN A 119 8.53 -4.38 -0.01
CA GLN A 119 9.68 -3.51 0.18
C GLN A 119 9.91 -3.19 1.67
N ALA A 120 8.85 -2.86 2.40
CA ALA A 120 8.94 -2.55 3.83
C ALA A 120 9.41 -3.76 4.65
N ILE A 121 8.89 -4.95 4.36
CA ILE A 121 9.29 -6.21 4.99
C ILE A 121 10.77 -6.48 4.72
N LEU A 122 11.20 -6.49 3.46
CA LEU A 122 12.60 -6.76 3.09
C LEU A 122 13.56 -5.75 3.71
N TYR A 123 13.18 -4.47 3.72
CA TYR A 123 13.96 -3.42 4.36
C TYR A 123 14.18 -3.68 5.86
N ARG A 124 13.12 -4.02 6.59
CA ARG A 124 13.17 -4.27 8.04
C ARG A 124 13.84 -5.59 8.42
N LEU A 125 13.82 -6.56 7.54
CA LEU A 125 14.59 -7.80 7.67
C LEU A 125 16.05 -7.63 7.29
N GLU A 126 16.48 -6.39 6.97
CA GLU A 126 17.84 -6.06 6.57
C GLU A 126 18.29 -6.68 5.24
N ILE A 127 17.33 -7.15 4.45
CA ILE A 127 17.53 -7.65 3.10
C ILE A 127 17.42 -6.44 2.16
N ASN A 128 18.41 -5.55 2.21
CA ASN A 128 18.47 -4.36 1.37
C ASN A 128 19.91 -3.95 1.02
N PRO A 129 20.11 -3.24 -0.11
CA PRO A 129 21.45 -2.84 -0.56
C PRO A 129 22.22 -2.00 0.47
N GLU A 130 21.54 -1.15 1.24
CA GLU A 130 22.16 -0.31 2.26
C GLU A 130 22.79 -1.16 3.37
N HIS A 131 22.07 -2.18 3.86
CA HIS A 131 22.57 -3.09 4.88
C HIS A 131 23.79 -3.89 4.37
N TYR A 132 23.72 -4.47 3.17
CA TYR A 132 24.86 -5.16 2.58
C TYR A 132 26.06 -4.23 2.33
N ARG A 133 25.85 -2.99 1.91
CA ARG A 133 26.92 -1.98 1.79
C ARG A 133 27.56 -1.69 3.14
N ARG A 134 26.78 -1.59 4.23
CA ARG A 134 27.31 -1.41 5.58
C ARG A 134 28.14 -2.61 6.02
N LEU A 135 27.64 -3.84 5.83
CA LEU A 135 28.39 -5.07 6.14
C LEU A 135 29.71 -5.15 5.36
N PHE A 136 29.67 -4.83 4.07
CA PHE A 136 30.85 -4.82 3.22
C PHE A 136 31.90 -3.82 3.72
N ARG A 137 31.49 -2.59 4.03
CA ARG A 137 32.39 -1.55 4.59
C ARG A 137 32.95 -1.96 5.95
N ALA A 138 32.15 -2.58 6.81
CA ALA A 138 32.59 -3.04 8.13
C ALA A 138 33.65 -4.15 8.03
N LYS A 139 33.49 -5.11 7.10
CA LYS A 139 34.49 -6.16 6.84
C LYS A 139 35.80 -5.62 6.26
N LYS A 140 35.75 -4.49 5.56
CA LYS A 140 36.90 -3.90 4.89
C LYS A 140 38.00 -3.41 5.85
N GLY A 141 37.67 -3.22 7.13
CA GLY A 141 38.60 -2.73 8.15
C GLY A 141 39.14 -1.32 7.85
N PRO A 142 39.72 -0.61 8.85
CA PRO A 142 40.43 0.63 8.60
C PRO A 142 41.78 0.43 7.86
N ASP A 143 42.23 -0.83 7.72
CA ASP A 143 43.61 -1.19 7.38
C ASP A 143 43.74 -1.97 6.05
N GLU A 144 42.85 -1.71 5.09
CA GLU A 144 43.33 -1.74 3.71
C GLU A 144 44.33 -0.58 3.61
N ARG A 145 45.62 -0.87 3.80
CA ARG A 145 46.71 0.03 3.43
C ARG A 145 46.32 0.62 2.08
N ARG A 146 45.95 1.90 2.08
CA ARG A 146 45.36 2.55 0.91
C ARG A 146 46.25 2.19 -0.27
N PRO A 147 45.71 1.84 -1.46
CA PRO A 147 46.54 1.42 -2.59
C PRO A 147 47.74 2.36 -2.84
N ARG A 148 47.56 3.66 -2.56
CA ARG A 148 48.61 4.68 -2.57
C ARG A 148 49.76 4.46 -1.57
N VAL A 149 49.46 4.07 -0.33
CA VAL A 149 50.46 3.75 0.70
C VAL A 149 51.23 2.49 0.32
N LEU A 150 50.56 1.49 -0.25
CA LEU A 150 51.21 0.26 -0.72
C LEU A 150 52.14 0.55 -1.91
N LEU A 151 51.68 1.36 -2.86
CA LEU A 151 52.49 1.81 -4.01
C LEU A 151 53.69 2.65 -3.58
N GLN A 152 53.52 3.53 -2.59
CA GLN A 152 54.61 4.33 -2.04
C GLN A 152 55.67 3.43 -1.37
N LEU A 153 55.23 2.46 -0.57
CA LEU A 153 56.14 1.52 0.10
C LEU A 153 56.91 0.64 -0.90
N LEU A 154 56.24 0.18 -1.97
CA LEU A 154 56.89 -0.57 -3.05
C LEU A 154 57.93 0.29 -3.78
N ARG A 155 57.61 1.57 -4.05
CA ARG A 155 58.57 2.50 -4.66
C ARG A 155 59.80 2.70 -3.77
N ASP A 156 59.59 2.96 -2.49
CA ASP A 156 60.67 3.19 -1.51
C ASP A 156 61.56 1.95 -1.28
N LEU A 157 61.04 0.73 -1.54
CA LEU A 157 61.79 -0.52 -1.47
C LEU A 157 62.56 -0.85 -2.75
N LEU A 158 62.07 -0.40 -3.90
CA LEU A 158 62.70 -0.59 -5.22
C LEU A 158 63.79 0.46 -5.50
N ASP A 159 63.73 1.62 -4.85
CA ASP A 159 64.70 2.71 -4.95
C ASP A 159 65.92 2.53 -4.00
N LYS A 160 66.11 1.35 -3.39
CA LYS A 160 67.26 0.96 -2.54
C LYS A 160 68.10 -0.12 -3.20
#